data_AF-A0A9N9Q0N6-F1
#
_entry.id   AF-A0A9N9Q0N6-F1
#
_cell.length_a   1.000
_cell.length_b   1.000
_cell.length_c   1.000
_cell.angle_alpha   90.00
_cell.angle_beta   90.00
_cell.angle_gamma   90.00
#
_symmetry.space_group_name_H-M   'P 1'
#
loop_
_entity.id
_entity.type
_entity.pdbx_description
1 polymer ?
#
loop_
_entity_poly.entity_id
_entity_poly.type
_entity_poly.pdbx_seq_one_letter_code
_entity_poly.pdbx_strand_id
1 'polypeptide(L)'
;MMDGDWKEANERQVDLSEDDPHAVGKMLDYLYTHQYDAEETGASLVLHARLYYLEAMKTHYQHAGFGQSLGIIYYELPGSLREGRDAAIEFAAENLVDIYSEKNNALRDSLDGSGMGHILSDIVEIVAKKEVKRRELDMRTDGLSLRHNCPMCGLDTKITVVGSQMLSSPLECPVCGIQWKVLRQGV
;
A
#
# COMPACT_ATOMS: atom_id res chain seq x y z
N MET A 1 -0.80 1.87 -23.35
CA MET A 1 -1.91 2.73 -23.82
C MET A 1 -1.90 2.82 -25.33
N MET A 2 -0.78 3.18 -25.97
CA MET A 2 -0.66 3.16 -27.44
C MET A 2 -0.28 1.79 -28.03
N ASP A 3 -0.05 0.79 -27.17
CA ASP A 3 0.18 -0.60 -27.57
C ASP A 3 -1.05 -1.45 -27.23
N GLY A 4 -1.55 -2.22 -28.21
CA GLY A 4 -2.65 -3.18 -28.07
C GLY A 4 -3.99 -2.75 -28.70
N ASP A 5 -5.05 -3.52 -28.46
CA ASP A 5 -6.38 -3.36 -29.07
C ASP A 5 -7.26 -2.27 -28.41
N TRP A 6 -6.64 -1.29 -27.75
CA TRP A 6 -7.35 -0.22 -27.07
C TRP A 6 -7.92 0.78 -28.08
N LYS A 7 -9.08 1.36 -27.77
CA LYS A 7 -9.77 2.31 -28.65
C LYS A 7 -8.86 3.48 -29.01
N GLU A 8 -8.13 3.99 -28.02
CA GLU A 8 -7.20 5.12 -28.11
C GLU A 8 -5.99 4.81 -29.00
N ALA A 9 -5.51 3.56 -28.99
CA ALA A 9 -4.43 3.11 -29.86
C ALA A 9 -4.88 3.04 -31.33
N ASN A 10 -6.11 2.58 -31.57
CA ASN A 10 -6.70 2.49 -32.90
C ASN A 10 -7.08 3.87 -33.46
N GLU A 11 -7.66 4.74 -32.64
CA GLU A 11 -8.10 6.08 -33.03
C GLU A 11 -6.95 7.10 -33.03
N ARG A 12 -5.79 6.75 -32.44
CA ARG A 12 -4.65 7.65 -32.23
C ARG A 12 -5.06 8.97 -31.58
N GLN A 13 -6.11 8.93 -30.78
CA GLN A 13 -6.72 10.07 -30.13
C GLN A 13 -7.02 9.68 -28.69
N VAL A 14 -6.67 10.58 -27.77
CA VAL A 14 -7.00 10.45 -26.36
C VAL A 14 -7.96 11.58 -26.03
N ASP A 15 -9.11 11.26 -25.46
CA ASP A 15 -10.05 12.24 -24.95
C ASP A 15 -9.65 12.63 -23.53
N LEU A 16 -9.29 13.90 -23.35
CA LEU A 16 -8.92 14.51 -22.07
C LEU A 16 -9.88 15.65 -21.72
N SER A 17 -11.12 15.59 -22.20
CA SER A 17 -12.12 16.66 -22.01
C SER A 17 -12.53 16.88 -20.56
N GLU A 18 -12.29 15.90 -19.68
CA GLU A 18 -12.54 15.99 -18.24
C GLU A 18 -11.35 16.55 -17.45
N ASP A 19 -10.16 16.65 -18.06
CA ASP A 19 -8.93 17.10 -17.42
C ASP A 19 -8.74 18.62 -17.53
N ASP A 20 -8.02 19.21 -16.56
CA ASP A 20 -7.65 20.63 -16.60
C ASP A 20 -6.65 20.89 -17.74
N PRO A 21 -6.99 21.74 -18.73
CA PRO A 21 -6.13 21.98 -19.89
C PRO A 21 -4.76 22.57 -19.53
N HIS A 22 -4.68 23.37 -18.46
CA HIS A 22 -3.42 23.97 -18.00
C HIS A 22 -2.53 22.90 -17.37
N ALA A 23 -3.10 22.01 -16.56
CA ALA A 23 -2.35 20.94 -15.93
C ALA A 23 -1.84 19.91 -16.95
N VAL A 24 -2.66 19.55 -17.95
CA VAL A 24 -2.23 18.71 -19.09
C VAL A 24 -1.12 19.39 -19.88
N GLY A 25 -1.23 20.69 -20.15
CA GLY A 25 -0.19 21.47 -20.83
C GLY A 25 1.15 21.42 -20.11
N LYS A 26 1.16 21.69 -18.80
CA LYS A 26 2.39 21.64 -17.98
C LYS A 26 2.99 20.23 -17.90
N MET A 27 2.14 19.19 -17.86
CA MET A 27 2.62 17.80 -17.90
C MET A 27 3.28 17.48 -19.25
N LEU A 28 2.71 17.93 -20.36
CA LEU A 28 3.30 17.77 -21.69
C LEU A 28 4.61 18.53 -21.82
N ASP A 29 4.66 19.79 -21.37
CA ASP A 29 5.88 20.59 -21.37
C ASP A 29 7.00 19.88 -20.61
N TYR A 30 6.70 19.36 -19.40
CA TYR A 30 7.66 18.57 -18.64
C TYR A 30 8.09 17.29 -19.37
N LEU A 31 7.14 16.56 -19.97
CA LEU A 31 7.45 15.31 -20.68
C LEU A 31 8.44 15.51 -21.83
N TYR A 32 8.32 16.62 -22.57
CA TYR A 32 9.17 16.90 -23.73
C TYR A 32 10.44 17.67 -23.40
N THR A 33 10.42 18.55 -22.41
CA THR A 33 11.55 19.45 -22.11
C THR A 33 12.32 19.07 -20.87
N HIS A 34 11.75 18.21 -20.02
CA HIS A 34 12.21 17.95 -18.65
C HIS A 34 12.34 19.21 -17.79
N GLN A 35 11.70 20.30 -18.18
CA GLN A 35 11.65 21.55 -17.45
C GLN A 35 10.21 21.79 -16.97
N TYR A 36 10.09 22.37 -15.79
CA TYR A 36 8.80 22.58 -15.16
C TYR A 36 8.79 23.96 -14.50
N ASP A 37 7.90 24.83 -14.99
CA ASP A 37 7.76 26.19 -14.48
C ASP A 37 6.41 26.34 -13.79
N ALA A 38 6.47 26.37 -12.45
CA ALA A 38 5.32 26.33 -11.56
C ALA A 38 4.70 27.73 -11.47
N GLU A 39 3.57 27.93 -12.15
CA GLU A 39 2.72 29.09 -11.86
C GLU A 39 1.94 28.84 -10.56
N GLU A 40 1.97 29.80 -9.64
CA GLU A 40 1.33 29.76 -8.31
C GLU A 40 -0.22 29.81 -8.38
N THR A 41 -0.85 28.87 -9.09
CA THR A 41 -2.30 28.66 -8.99
C THR A 41 -2.59 27.41 -8.16
N GLY A 42 -3.56 27.50 -7.25
CA GLY A 42 -3.84 26.45 -6.26
C GLY A 42 -4.21 25.08 -6.85
N ALA A 43 -4.80 25.04 -8.05
CA ALA A 43 -5.13 23.80 -8.76
C ALA A 43 -3.90 23.17 -9.45
N SER A 44 -3.01 24.02 -10.00
CA SER A 44 -1.72 23.61 -10.55
C SER A 44 -0.88 22.89 -9.49
N LEU A 45 -0.88 23.39 -8.24
CA LEU A 45 -0.16 22.79 -7.11
C LEU A 45 -0.62 21.36 -6.72
N VAL A 46 -1.90 21.03 -6.90
CA VAL A 46 -2.45 19.68 -6.60
C VAL A 46 -1.92 18.66 -7.59
N LEU A 47 -2.01 18.99 -8.88
CA LEU A 47 -1.52 18.13 -9.96
C LEU A 47 0.00 18.10 -10.02
N HIS A 48 0.67 19.24 -9.76
CA HIS A 48 2.11 19.34 -9.48
C HIS A 48 2.49 18.31 -8.45
N ALA A 49 1.83 18.33 -7.30
CA ALA A 49 2.25 17.50 -6.21
C ALA A 49 2.05 16.01 -6.50
N ARG A 50 0.93 15.65 -7.16
CA ARG A 50 0.63 14.24 -7.40
C ARG A 50 1.51 13.64 -8.51
N LEU A 51 1.70 14.34 -9.63
CA LEU A 51 2.50 13.81 -10.75
C LEU A 51 4.00 14.00 -10.53
N TYR A 52 4.42 15.21 -10.16
CA TYR A 52 5.85 15.51 -9.97
C TYR A 52 6.42 14.72 -8.80
N TYR A 53 5.75 14.67 -7.65
CA TYR A 53 6.35 13.99 -6.51
C TYR A 53 6.29 12.46 -6.58
N LEU A 54 5.27 11.86 -7.20
CA LEU A 54 5.29 10.40 -7.41
C LEU A 54 6.34 9.99 -8.44
N GLU A 55 6.47 10.71 -9.56
CA GLU A 55 7.51 10.41 -10.55
C GLU A 55 8.91 10.79 -10.05
N ALA A 56 9.07 11.92 -9.35
CA ALA A 56 10.33 12.27 -8.70
C ALA A 56 10.67 11.26 -7.60
N MET A 57 9.71 10.78 -6.79
CA MET A 57 9.97 9.71 -5.83
C MET A 57 10.39 8.42 -6.52
N LYS A 58 9.75 8.01 -7.61
CA LYS A 58 10.15 6.80 -8.35
C LYS A 58 11.53 6.94 -8.99
N THR A 59 11.84 8.12 -9.53
CA THR A 59 13.14 8.41 -10.16
C THR A 59 14.24 8.52 -9.10
N HIS A 60 13.97 9.23 -8.00
CA HIS A 60 14.89 9.44 -6.89
C HIS A 60 14.97 8.23 -5.97
N TYR A 61 14.03 7.29 -6.02
CA TYR A 61 14.09 6.02 -5.28
C TYR A 61 15.36 5.23 -5.61
N GLN A 62 15.85 5.35 -6.85
CA GLN A 62 17.10 4.72 -7.29
C GLN A 62 18.35 5.54 -6.90
N HIS A 63 18.18 6.66 -6.20
CA HIS A 63 19.23 7.62 -5.87
C HIS A 63 19.18 8.03 -4.38
N ALA A 64 20.27 8.64 -3.89
CA ALA A 64 20.35 9.09 -2.49
C ALA A 64 19.37 10.23 -2.13
N GLY A 65 18.64 10.78 -3.11
CA GLY A 65 17.72 11.90 -2.96
C GLY A 65 16.31 11.55 -2.46
N PHE A 66 16.00 10.26 -2.30
CA PHE A 66 14.67 9.80 -1.88
C PHE A 66 14.19 10.43 -0.57
N GLY A 67 15.03 10.42 0.48
CA GLY A 67 14.69 10.98 1.79
C GLY A 67 14.32 12.45 1.68
N GLN A 68 15.14 13.24 0.98
CA GLN A 68 14.88 14.67 0.76
C GLN A 68 13.56 14.92 0.02
N SER A 69 13.28 14.17 -1.05
CA SER A 69 12.01 14.26 -1.78
C SER A 69 10.81 13.94 -0.88
N LEU A 70 10.92 12.90 -0.05
CA LEU A 70 9.87 12.55 0.91
C LEU A 70 9.65 13.64 1.97
N GLY A 71 10.72 14.26 2.47
CA GLY A 71 10.64 15.39 3.40
C GLY A 71 9.94 16.60 2.80
N ILE A 72 10.29 16.97 1.56
CA ILE A 72 9.63 18.06 0.83
C ILE A 72 8.14 17.77 0.72
N ILE A 73 7.77 16.55 0.32
CA ILE A 73 6.36 16.16 0.19
C ILE A 73 5.63 16.26 1.53
N TYR A 74 6.26 15.78 2.59
CA TYR A 74 5.61 15.70 3.89
C TYR A 74 5.44 17.08 4.54
N TYR A 75 6.44 17.96 4.46
CA TYR A 75 6.44 19.25 5.14
C TYR A 75 5.94 20.41 4.27
N GLU A 76 6.24 20.40 2.98
CA GLU A 76 5.98 21.54 2.09
C GLU A 76 4.65 21.42 1.34
N LEU A 77 4.04 20.22 1.24
CA LEU A 77 2.69 20.16 0.66
C LEU A 77 1.67 20.86 1.58
N PRO A 78 0.87 21.80 1.02
CA PRO A 78 -0.29 22.37 1.69
C PRO A 78 -1.23 21.29 2.24
N GLY A 79 -1.89 21.58 3.36
CA GLY A 79 -2.85 20.66 3.98
C GLY A 79 -4.05 20.28 3.10
N SER A 80 -4.37 21.10 2.08
CA SER A 80 -5.36 20.77 1.05
C SER A 80 -4.95 19.59 0.16
N LEU A 81 -3.67 19.20 0.18
CA LEU A 81 -3.10 18.13 -0.63
C LEU A 81 -2.77 16.88 0.19
N ARG A 82 -3.56 16.63 1.23
CA ARG A 82 -3.36 15.49 2.14
C ARG A 82 -3.28 14.15 1.38
N GLU A 83 -4.05 13.99 0.31
CA GLU A 83 -4.00 12.79 -0.54
C GLU A 83 -2.61 12.55 -1.17
N GLY A 84 -1.92 13.61 -1.59
CA GLY A 84 -0.57 13.50 -2.16
C GLY A 84 0.46 13.11 -1.09
N ARG A 85 0.32 13.64 0.12
CA ARG A 85 1.13 13.26 1.27
C ARG A 85 0.89 11.80 1.65
N ASP A 86 -0.37 11.40 1.78
CA ASP A 86 -0.74 10.02 2.13
C ASP A 86 -0.23 9.02 1.08
N ALA A 87 -0.34 9.35 -0.22
CA ALA A 87 0.18 8.50 -1.30
C ALA A 87 1.71 8.33 -1.25
N ALA A 88 2.45 9.40 -0.94
CA ALA A 88 3.91 9.33 -0.81
C ALA A 88 4.34 8.50 0.41
N ILE A 89 3.63 8.64 1.54
CA ILE A 89 3.87 7.84 2.73
C ILE A 89 3.53 6.37 2.45
N GLU A 90 2.44 6.08 1.74
CA GLU A 90 2.09 4.72 1.33
C GLU A 90 3.14 4.10 0.41
N PHE A 91 3.66 4.85 -0.56
CA PHE A 91 4.76 4.39 -1.41
C PHE A 91 6.01 4.09 -0.59
N ALA A 92 6.39 4.98 0.34
CA ALA A 92 7.53 4.76 1.23
C ALA A 92 7.32 3.53 2.13
N ALA A 93 6.10 3.32 2.63
CA ALA A 93 5.72 2.14 3.42
C ALA A 93 5.86 0.84 2.63
N GLU A 94 5.45 0.83 1.36
CA GLU A 94 5.53 -0.36 0.50
C GLU A 94 6.98 -0.74 0.14
N ASN A 95 7.87 0.25 0.10
CA ASN A 95 9.28 0.04 -0.25
C ASN A 95 10.21 0.09 0.98
N LEU A 96 9.67 0.11 2.20
CA LEU A 96 10.45 0.29 3.44
C LEU A 96 11.56 -0.77 3.59
N VAL A 97 11.26 -2.02 3.24
CA VAL A 97 12.23 -3.13 3.33
C VAL A 97 13.43 -2.90 2.41
N ASP A 98 13.18 -2.41 1.20
CA ASP A 98 14.23 -2.13 0.23
C ASP A 98 15.04 -0.89 0.63
N ILE A 99 14.36 0.14 1.14
CA ILE A 99 14.97 1.36 1.69
C ILE A 99 15.95 1.04 2.82
N TYR A 100 15.56 0.13 3.73
CA TYR A 100 16.38 -0.27 4.89
C TYR A 100 17.27 -1.50 4.64
N SER A 101 17.33 -1.99 3.40
CA SER A 101 18.24 -3.08 3.05
C SER A 101 19.71 -2.64 3.16
N GLU A 102 20.61 -3.58 3.49
CA GLU A 102 22.05 -3.31 3.64
C GLU A 102 22.69 -2.70 2.38
N LYS A 103 22.04 -2.84 1.22
CA LYS A 103 22.49 -2.30 -0.07
C LYS A 103 22.20 -0.80 -0.22
N ASN A 104 21.34 -0.23 0.62
CA ASN A 104 20.80 1.13 0.50
C ASN A 104 21.17 2.03 1.70
N ASN A 105 22.40 1.90 2.20
CA ASN A 105 22.90 2.73 3.31
C ASN A 105 22.74 4.24 3.07
N ALA A 106 22.92 4.72 1.83
CA ALA A 106 22.71 6.13 1.50
C ALA A 106 21.25 6.60 1.65
N LEU A 107 20.28 5.73 1.33
CA LEU A 107 18.86 6.01 1.52
C LEU A 107 18.49 6.00 3.00
N ARG A 108 19.03 5.04 3.74
CA ARG A 108 18.84 4.93 5.20
C ARG A 108 19.40 6.17 5.91
N ASP A 109 20.64 6.54 5.61
CA ASP A 109 21.30 7.70 6.21
C ASP A 109 20.58 9.02 5.86
N SER A 110 19.98 9.10 4.66
CA SER A 110 19.15 10.24 4.23
C SER A 110 17.86 10.38 5.04
N LEU A 111 17.23 9.27 5.42
CA LEU A 111 16.03 9.26 6.26
C LEU A 111 16.34 9.47 7.75
N ASP A 112 17.44 8.91 8.24
CA ASP A 112 17.85 9.03 9.65
C ASP A 112 18.45 10.40 9.98
N GLY A 113 19.17 11.03 9.03
CA GLY A 113 19.92 12.26 9.26
C GLY A 113 19.13 13.57 9.22
N SER A 114 17.88 13.54 8.77
CA SER A 114 17.14 14.75 8.34
C SER A 114 16.03 15.22 9.31
N GLY A 115 15.98 14.67 10.53
CA GLY A 115 14.92 15.02 11.49
C GLY A 115 13.54 14.47 11.09
N MET A 116 13.51 13.47 10.20
CA MET A 116 12.29 12.84 9.68
C MET A 116 11.66 11.80 10.61
N GLY A 117 11.93 11.85 11.92
CA GLY A 117 11.39 10.89 12.89
C GLY A 117 9.86 10.83 12.90
N HIS A 118 9.19 11.95 12.63
CA HIS A 118 7.72 12.00 12.49
C HIS A 118 7.24 11.25 11.24
N ILE A 119 7.95 11.38 10.13
CA ILE A 119 7.62 10.69 8.87
C ILE A 119 7.81 9.19 9.04
N LEU A 120 8.91 8.76 9.66
CA LEU A 120 9.16 7.35 9.96
C LEU A 120 8.08 6.76 10.87
N SER A 121 7.63 7.51 11.88
CA SER A 121 6.52 7.11 12.75
C SER A 121 5.24 6.83 11.95
N ASP A 122 4.86 7.76 11.06
CA ASP A 122 3.66 7.62 10.23
C ASP A 122 3.77 6.44 9.26
N ILE A 123 4.94 6.26 8.64
CA ILE A 123 5.21 5.11 7.76
C ILE A 123 5.05 3.80 8.55
N VAL A 124 5.66 3.69 9.73
CA VAL A 124 5.57 2.49 10.58
C VAL A 124 4.13 2.22 10.98
N GLU A 125 3.36 3.25 11.32
CA GLU A 125 1.95 3.10 11.67
C GLU A 125 1.13 2.56 10.49
N ILE A 126 1.36 3.07 9.27
CA ILE A 126 0.70 2.59 8.05
C ILE A 126 1.08 1.14 7.74
N VAL A 127 2.37 0.79 7.85
CA VAL A 127 2.83 -0.60 7.68
C VAL A 127 2.17 -1.53 8.68
N ALA A 128 2.12 -1.14 9.96
CA ALA A 128 1.46 -1.93 11.00
C ALA A 128 -0.04 -2.12 10.72
N LYS A 129 -0.75 -1.07 10.30
CA LYS A 129 -2.17 -1.14 9.91
C LYS A 129 -2.39 -2.05 8.70
N LYS A 130 -1.54 -1.96 7.67
CA LYS A 130 -1.60 -2.83 6.48
C LYS A 130 -1.33 -4.29 6.84
N GLU A 131 -0.38 -4.56 7.72
CA GLU A 131 -0.05 -5.92 8.17
C GLU A 131 -1.17 -6.54 9.01
N VAL A 132 -1.81 -5.78 9.91
CA VAL A 132 -3.00 -6.25 10.64
C VAL A 132 -4.12 -6.61 9.66
N LYS A 133 -4.42 -5.74 8.70
CA LYS A 133 -5.44 -6.03 7.67
C LYS A 133 -5.08 -7.25 6.83
N ARG A 134 -3.81 -7.43 6.47
CA ARG A 134 -3.33 -8.61 5.74
C ARG A 134 -3.57 -9.87 6.54
N ARG A 135 -3.19 -9.90 7.81
CA ARG A 135 -3.43 -11.05 8.70
C ARG A 135 -4.91 -11.33 8.92
N GLU A 136 -5.75 -10.31 9.01
CA GLU A 136 -7.21 -10.48 9.06
C GLU A 136 -7.76 -11.08 7.76
N LEU A 137 -7.22 -10.68 6.62
CA LEU A 137 -7.59 -11.22 5.31
C LEU A 137 -7.11 -12.68 5.17
N ASP A 138 -5.87 -12.97 5.54
CA ASP A 138 -5.27 -14.30 5.52
C ASP A 138 -6.02 -15.25 6.46
N MET A 139 -6.43 -14.78 7.64
CA MET A 139 -7.32 -15.54 8.54
C MET A 139 -8.71 -15.81 7.92
N ARG A 140 -9.21 -14.93 7.06
CA ARG A 140 -10.46 -15.15 6.32
C ARG A 140 -10.28 -16.13 5.17
N THR A 141 -9.13 -16.15 4.50
CA THR A 141 -8.89 -17.00 3.32
C THR A 141 -8.34 -18.38 3.65
N ASP A 142 -7.43 -18.50 4.61
CA ASP A 142 -6.78 -19.79 4.94
C ASP A 142 -7.54 -20.59 5.99
N GLY A 143 -8.41 -19.93 6.76
CA GLY A 143 -9.13 -20.52 7.87
C GLY A 143 -8.19 -21.00 9.00
N LEU A 144 -8.70 -21.02 10.23
CA LEU A 144 -7.92 -21.57 11.33
C LEU A 144 -7.91 -23.09 11.18
N SER A 145 -6.77 -23.68 10.82
CA SER A 145 -6.64 -25.13 10.77
C SER A 145 -6.29 -25.68 12.15
N LEU A 146 -7.31 -26.22 12.83
CA LEU A 146 -7.16 -26.84 14.13
C LEU A 146 -7.12 -28.35 13.97
N ARG A 147 -6.10 -29.01 14.54
CA ARG A 147 -6.11 -30.45 14.74
C ARG A 147 -6.85 -30.78 16.02
N HIS A 148 -7.81 -31.70 15.95
CA HIS A 148 -8.56 -32.18 17.10
C HIS A 148 -8.64 -33.69 17.06
N ASN A 149 -8.37 -34.32 18.21
CA ASN A 149 -8.59 -35.75 18.38
C ASN A 149 -10.02 -36.00 18.84
N CYS A 150 -10.74 -36.89 18.15
CA CYS A 150 -12.04 -37.33 18.62
C CYS A 150 -11.90 -37.99 20.00
N PRO A 151 -12.67 -37.58 21.02
CA PRO A 151 -12.54 -38.12 22.38
C PRO A 151 -12.97 -39.59 22.49
N MET A 152 -13.74 -40.11 21.53
CA MET A 152 -14.23 -41.50 21.55
C MET A 152 -13.35 -42.46 20.77
N CYS A 153 -12.89 -42.08 19.57
CA CYS A 153 -12.15 -42.99 18.69
C CYS A 153 -10.68 -42.59 18.47
N GLY A 154 -10.24 -41.45 18.99
CA GLY A 154 -8.87 -40.97 18.87
C GLY A 154 -8.46 -40.48 17.49
N LEU A 155 -9.39 -40.37 16.53
CA LEU A 155 -9.09 -39.89 15.18
C LEU A 155 -8.61 -38.43 15.20
N ASP A 156 -7.40 -38.19 14.69
CA ASP A 156 -6.88 -36.84 14.43
C ASP A 156 -7.60 -36.25 13.21
N THR A 157 -8.45 -35.26 13.47
CA THR A 157 -9.24 -34.59 12.45
C THR A 157 -8.73 -33.18 12.26
N LYS A 158 -8.32 -32.84 11.03
CA LYS A 158 -7.94 -31.48 10.64
C LYS A 158 -9.20 -30.72 10.25
N ILE A 159 -9.54 -29.68 11.00
CA ILE A 159 -10.72 -28.86 10.76
C ILE A 159 -10.23 -27.49 10.33
N THR A 160 -10.66 -27.04 9.16
CA THR A 160 -10.38 -25.70 8.65
C THR A 160 -11.59 -24.82 8.95
N VAL A 161 -11.44 -23.88 9.88
CA VAL A 161 -12.52 -22.95 10.24
C VAL A 161 -12.40 -21.70 9.38
N VAL A 162 -13.29 -21.55 8.39
CA VAL A 162 -13.34 -20.37 7.53
C VAL A 162 -14.32 -19.35 8.11
N GLY A 163 -13.81 -18.20 8.53
CA GLY A 163 -14.62 -17.09 9.05
C GLY A 163 -15.02 -17.19 10.53
N SER A 164 -15.63 -16.11 11.05
CA SER A 164 -15.99 -15.94 12.46
C SER A 164 -17.29 -16.61 12.89
N GLN A 165 -18.07 -17.17 11.95
CA GLN A 165 -19.45 -17.62 12.21
C GLN A 165 -19.64 -19.09 12.62
N MET A 166 -18.59 -19.94 12.64
CA MET A 166 -18.77 -21.37 12.89
C MET A 166 -18.47 -21.87 14.31
N LEU A 167 -18.06 -21.02 15.24
CA LEU A 167 -17.74 -21.42 16.63
C LEU A 167 -18.95 -21.92 17.45
N SER A 168 -20.17 -21.84 16.91
CA SER A 168 -21.40 -22.30 17.57
C SER A 168 -21.89 -23.68 17.11
N SER A 169 -21.37 -24.21 16.00
CA SER A 169 -21.84 -25.48 15.43
C SER A 169 -21.10 -26.68 16.03
N PRO A 170 -21.80 -27.75 16.45
CA PRO A 170 -21.16 -28.96 16.93
C PRO A 170 -20.40 -29.65 15.78
N LEU A 171 -19.18 -30.10 16.06
CA LEU A 171 -18.38 -30.93 15.16
C LEU A 171 -18.84 -32.37 15.27
N GLU A 172 -19.00 -33.07 14.15
CA GLU A 172 -19.36 -34.48 14.11
C GLU A 172 -18.17 -35.34 13.64
N CYS A 173 -17.83 -36.40 14.37
CA CYS A 173 -16.78 -37.32 13.95
C CYS A 173 -17.26 -38.17 12.77
N PRO A 174 -16.54 -38.24 11.64
CA PRO A 174 -16.94 -39.07 10.51
C PRO A 174 -16.86 -40.59 10.78
N VAL A 175 -16.14 -41.00 11.82
CA VAL A 175 -15.95 -42.42 12.16
C VAL A 175 -16.96 -42.91 13.19
N CYS A 176 -17.21 -42.15 14.26
CA CYS A 176 -18.07 -42.58 15.36
C CYS A 176 -19.34 -41.75 15.54
N GLY A 177 -19.58 -40.72 14.72
CA GLY A 177 -20.79 -39.91 14.72
C GLY A 177 -21.00 -39.05 15.98
N ILE A 178 -20.03 -39.00 16.90
CA ILE A 178 -20.18 -38.21 18.12
C ILE A 178 -20.07 -36.72 17.79
N GLN A 179 -20.93 -35.92 18.41
CA GLN A 179 -20.93 -34.47 18.28
C GLN A 179 -20.27 -33.82 19.49
N TRP A 180 -19.34 -32.89 19.30
CA TRP A 180 -18.75 -32.10 20.39
C TRP A 180 -18.55 -30.64 20.01
N LYS A 181 -18.49 -29.76 21.01
CA LYS A 181 -18.21 -28.33 20.83
C LYS A 181 -16.76 -28.04 21.20
N VAL A 182 -16.08 -27.25 20.38
CA VAL A 182 -14.77 -26.69 20.71
C VAL A 182 -14.99 -25.51 21.63
N LEU A 183 -14.65 -25.66 22.92
CA LEU A 183 -14.60 -24.53 23.84
C LEU A 183 -13.26 -23.82 23.64
N ARG A 184 -13.29 -22.55 23.22
CA ARG A 184 -12.10 -21.69 23.31
C ARG A 184 -11.67 -21.65 24.77
N GLN A 185 -10.48 -22.16 25.09
CA GLN A 185 -9.81 -21.74 26.32
C GLN A 185 -9.41 -20.28 26.11
N GLY A 186 -10.04 -19.38 26.89
CA GLY A 186 -9.66 -17.98 26.92
C GLY A 186 -8.24 -17.84 27.42
N VAL A 187 -7.40 -17.14 26.64
CA VAL A 187 -6.14 -16.57 27.08
C VAL A 187 -6.39 -15.09 27.35
#